data_AF-A0A6A4PDI3-F1
#
_entry.id   AF-A0A6A4PDI3-F1
#
_cell.length_a   1.000
_cell.length_b   1.000
_cell.length_c   1.000
_cell.angle_alpha   90.00
_cell.angle_beta   90.00
_cell.angle_gamma   90.00
#
_symmetry.space_group_name_H-M   'P 1'
#
loop_
_entity.id
_entity.type
_entity.pdbx_description
1 polymer ?
#
loop_
_entity_poly.entity_id
_entity_poly.type
_entity_poly.pdbx_seq_one_letter_code
_entity_poly.pdbx_strand_id
1 'polypeptide(L)'
;MKSVGKALREFRTNCGKCLRDAEGNVNLKPPTKYGNLIYEADWIEVVTYHAQDKKFLLEQSETPSPSSAAVDLDVLWVDARKNKQRVIDNEKVQEAVNRVVTLKERESFRTMNSQVILEKALGLPQYTGRIHGAGFGSSKQFLPQSANRLTKADATVL
;
A
#
# COMPACT_ATOMS: atom_id res chain seq x y z
N MET A 1 -9.01 -14.92 -21.82
CA MET A 1 -9.20 -14.60 -20.38
C MET A 1 -8.69 -13.21 -19.94
N LYS A 2 -7.62 -12.65 -20.54
CA LYS A 2 -7.07 -11.32 -20.14
C LYS A 2 -8.04 -10.12 -20.35
N SER A 3 -9.02 -10.25 -21.24
CA SER A 3 -9.99 -9.19 -21.56
C SER A 3 -10.97 -8.90 -20.42
N VAL A 4 -11.51 -9.94 -19.78
CA VAL A 4 -12.51 -9.79 -18.69
C VAL A 4 -11.92 -9.06 -17.48
N GLY A 5 -10.69 -9.41 -17.10
CA GLY A 5 -10.00 -8.74 -15.99
C GLY A 5 -9.72 -7.25 -16.26
N LYS A 6 -9.43 -6.90 -17.53
CA LYS A 6 -9.25 -5.50 -17.94
C LYS A 6 -10.58 -4.73 -17.85
N ALA A 7 -11.67 -5.31 -18.36
CA ALA A 7 -12.99 -4.70 -18.30
C ALA A 7 -13.47 -4.48 -16.85
N LEU A 8 -13.23 -5.46 -15.96
CA LEU A 8 -13.58 -5.34 -14.54
C LEU A 8 -12.78 -4.23 -13.83
N ARG A 9 -11.48 -4.11 -14.12
CA ARG A 9 -10.66 -3.00 -13.58
C ARG A 9 -11.16 -1.65 -14.07
N GLU A 10 -11.45 -1.53 -15.37
CA GLU A 10 -11.99 -0.30 -15.95
C GLU A 10 -13.35 0.08 -15.34
N PHE A 11 -14.24 -0.90 -15.17
CA PHE A 11 -15.52 -0.73 -14.51
C PHE A 11 -15.36 -0.16 -13.09
N ARG A 12 -14.53 -0.80 -12.25
CA ARG A 12 -14.28 -0.34 -10.87
C ARG A 12 -13.74 1.09 -10.82
N THR A 13 -12.78 1.41 -11.69
CA THR A 13 -12.19 2.77 -11.76
C THR A 13 -13.22 3.80 -12.21
N ASN A 14 -14.03 3.50 -13.22
CA ASN A 14 -15.04 4.45 -13.71
C ASN A 14 -16.17 4.64 -12.70
N CYS A 15 -16.68 3.57 -12.09
CA CYS A 15 -17.72 3.67 -11.05
C CYS A 15 -17.23 4.48 -9.84
N GLY A 16 -15.99 4.28 -9.39
CA GLY A 16 -15.42 5.05 -8.28
C GLY A 16 -15.39 6.57 -8.53
N LYS A 17 -15.17 6.99 -9.79
CA LYS A 17 -15.21 8.41 -10.18
C LYS A 17 -16.61 9.01 -10.23
N CYS A 18 -17.63 8.18 -10.39
CA CYS A 18 -19.02 8.62 -10.50
C CYS A 18 -19.78 8.59 -9.18
N LEU A 19 -19.14 8.21 -8.07
CA LEU A 19 -19.77 8.17 -6.74
C LEU A 19 -20.18 9.57 -6.25
N ARG A 20 -19.44 10.60 -6.65
CA ARG A 20 -19.72 12.00 -6.30
C ARG A 20 -19.69 12.91 -7.53
N ASP A 21 -20.48 13.97 -7.49
CA ASP A 21 -20.43 15.04 -8.49
C ASP A 21 -19.28 16.02 -8.22
N ALA A 22 -19.16 17.07 -9.05
CA ALA A 22 -18.11 18.08 -8.93
C ALA A 22 -18.25 18.90 -7.62
N GLU A 23 -19.46 18.95 -7.07
CA GLU A 23 -19.83 19.63 -5.84
C GLU A 23 -19.60 18.74 -4.58
N GLY A 24 -19.25 17.46 -4.77
CA GLY A 24 -18.98 16.50 -3.71
C GLY A 24 -20.22 15.79 -3.15
N ASN A 25 -21.39 16.00 -3.74
CA ASN A 25 -22.62 15.30 -3.37
C ASN A 25 -22.64 13.89 -3.95
N VAL A 26 -23.33 12.98 -3.27
CA VAL A 26 -23.47 11.58 -3.71
C VAL A 26 -24.36 11.48 -4.95
N ASN A 27 -23.89 10.76 -5.97
CA ASN A 27 -24.66 10.59 -7.20
C ASN A 27 -25.59 9.36 -7.08
N LEU A 28 -26.89 9.61 -6.93
CA LEU A 28 -27.89 8.54 -6.79
C LEU A 28 -28.22 7.84 -8.11
N LYS A 29 -27.73 8.36 -9.25
CA LYS A 29 -27.97 7.75 -10.56
C LYS A 29 -26.75 6.97 -11.03
N PRO A 30 -26.94 5.74 -11.56
CA PRO A 30 -25.84 4.98 -12.10
C PRO A 30 -25.22 5.71 -13.31
N PRO A 31 -23.93 5.50 -13.59
CA PRO A 31 -23.28 6.11 -14.75
C PRO A 31 -23.97 5.67 -16.04
N THR A 32 -24.24 6.60 -16.95
CA THR A 32 -24.95 6.33 -18.22
C THR A 32 -24.33 5.19 -19.02
N LYS A 33 -22.99 5.06 -18.99
CA LYS A 33 -22.23 3.97 -19.65
C LYS A 33 -22.62 2.58 -19.16
N TYR A 34 -23.11 2.46 -17.93
CA TYR A 34 -23.45 1.21 -17.26
C TYR A 34 -24.92 1.13 -16.83
N GLY A 35 -25.76 2.10 -17.20
CA GLY A 35 -27.17 2.15 -16.79
C GLY A 35 -28.00 0.95 -17.22
N ASN A 36 -27.58 0.24 -18.27
CA ASN A 36 -28.23 -1.00 -18.73
C ASN A 36 -27.77 -2.25 -17.95
N LEU A 37 -26.73 -2.14 -17.13
CA LEU A 37 -26.10 -3.26 -16.43
C LEU A 37 -26.27 -3.19 -14.91
N ILE A 38 -26.63 -2.02 -14.38
CA ILE A 38 -26.75 -1.77 -12.96
C ILE A 38 -28.19 -1.32 -12.69
N TYR A 39 -28.87 -2.01 -11.79
CA TYR A 39 -30.17 -1.55 -11.31
C TYR A 39 -29.99 -0.35 -10.39
N GLU A 40 -30.91 0.61 -10.49
CA GLU A 40 -30.85 1.86 -9.72
C GLU A 40 -30.83 1.60 -8.21
N ALA A 41 -31.59 0.60 -7.73
CA ALA A 41 -31.59 0.20 -6.32
C ALA A 41 -30.20 -0.27 -5.83
N ASP A 42 -29.54 -1.15 -6.59
CA ASP A 42 -28.20 -1.66 -6.27
C ASP A 42 -27.16 -0.55 -6.26
N TRP A 43 -27.28 0.41 -7.20
CA TRP A 43 -26.40 1.57 -7.24
C TRP A 43 -26.57 2.45 -6.00
N ILE A 44 -27.81 2.76 -5.62
CA ILE A 44 -28.12 3.58 -4.44
C ILE A 44 -27.56 2.92 -3.17
N GLU A 45 -27.69 1.60 -3.02
CA GLU A 45 -27.13 0.87 -1.87
C GLU A 45 -25.61 1.04 -1.79
N VAL A 46 -24.91 0.82 -2.90
CA VAL A 46 -23.44 0.94 -2.98
C VAL A 46 -22.99 2.38 -2.68
N VAL A 47 -23.64 3.38 -3.27
CA VAL A 47 -23.30 4.79 -3.07
C VAL A 47 -23.54 5.20 -1.62
N THR A 48 -24.64 4.76 -1.02
CA THR A 48 -24.98 5.07 0.38
C THR A 48 -23.99 4.42 1.34
N TYR A 49 -23.63 3.16 1.11
CA TYR A 49 -22.60 2.46 1.87
C TYR A 49 -21.26 3.21 1.82
N HIS A 50 -20.81 3.59 0.61
CA HIS A 50 -19.56 4.33 0.44
C HIS A 50 -19.60 5.76 1.01
N ALA A 51 -20.77 6.40 1.01
CA ALA A 51 -20.95 7.72 1.60
C ALA A 51 -20.84 7.69 3.14
N GLN A 52 -21.29 6.59 3.75
CA GLN A 52 -21.20 6.36 5.20
C GLN A 52 -19.79 5.92 5.64
N ASP A 53 -18.99 5.35 4.73
CA ASP A 53 -17.62 4.94 5.04
C ASP A 53 -16.72 6.16 5.27
N LYS A 54 -16.63 6.58 6.54
CA LYS A 54 -15.73 7.65 7.02
C LYS A 54 -14.27 7.45 6.61
N LYS A 55 -13.87 6.21 6.30
CA LYS A 55 -12.52 5.89 5.83
C LYS A 55 -12.23 6.49 4.45
N PHE A 56 -13.23 6.57 3.56
CA PHE A 56 -13.11 7.22 2.25
C PHE A 56 -13.17 8.75 2.33
N LEU A 57 -13.85 9.31 3.35
CA LEU A 57 -13.90 10.75 3.59
C LEU A 57 -12.52 11.34 3.97
N LEU A 58 -11.64 10.52 4.58
CA LEU A 58 -10.34 10.97 5.07
C LEU A 58 -9.26 11.03 3.98
N GLU A 59 -9.39 10.28 2.87
CA GLU A 59 -8.35 10.21 1.83
C GLU A 59 -8.48 11.31 0.75
N GLN A 60 -9.62 11.99 0.63
CA GLN A 60 -9.85 13.00 -0.43
C GLN A 60 -9.70 14.47 0.01
N SER A 61 -9.60 14.76 1.31
CA SER A 61 -9.30 16.13 1.73
C SER A 61 -7.84 16.45 1.43
N GLU A 62 -7.60 17.21 0.35
CA GLU A 62 -6.36 17.93 0.08
C GLU A 62 -6.12 18.98 1.17
N THR A 63 -5.74 18.52 2.35
CA THR A 63 -5.03 19.30 3.36
C THR A 63 -3.88 18.43 3.81
N PRO A 64 -2.65 18.99 3.96
CA PRO A 64 -1.55 18.23 4.51
C PRO A 64 -2.03 17.74 5.88
N SER A 65 -2.07 16.42 6.01
CA SER A 65 -2.72 15.73 7.12
C SER A 65 -2.50 16.47 8.44
N PRO A 66 -3.56 16.74 9.22
CA PRO A 66 -3.37 17.24 10.56
C PRO A 66 -2.55 16.19 11.28
N SER A 67 -1.32 16.57 11.61
CA SER A 67 -0.40 15.91 12.52
C SER A 67 -0.62 14.40 12.57
N SER A 68 0.21 13.63 11.84
CA SER A 68 0.47 12.25 12.20
C SER A 68 0.82 12.27 13.69
N ALA A 69 -0.17 12.06 14.57
CA ALA A 69 0.06 11.81 15.97
C ALA A 69 1.19 10.78 15.95
N ALA A 70 2.32 11.14 16.53
CA ALA A 70 3.61 10.48 16.34
C ALA A 70 3.53 9.07 16.90
N VAL A 71 2.81 8.19 16.21
CA VAL A 71 2.75 6.79 16.51
C VAL A 71 4.05 6.23 15.99
N ASP A 72 4.93 5.97 16.94
CA ASP A 72 6.22 5.35 16.75
C ASP A 72 6.08 4.10 15.85
N LEU A 73 6.70 4.13 14.68
CA LEU A 73 6.50 3.11 13.66
C LEU A 73 7.00 1.73 14.12
N ASP A 74 8.01 1.70 14.99
CA ASP A 74 8.47 0.49 15.68
C ASP A 74 7.35 -0.16 16.48
N VAL A 75 6.54 0.62 17.21
CA VAL A 75 5.43 0.13 18.02
C VAL A 75 4.35 -0.51 17.12
N LEU A 76 3.97 0.17 16.04
CA LEU A 76 3.00 -0.36 15.07
C LEU A 76 3.50 -1.65 14.40
N TRP A 77 4.79 -1.71 14.04
CA TRP A 77 5.36 -2.89 13.40
C TRP A 77 5.39 -4.10 14.36
N VAL A 78 5.73 -3.89 15.63
CA VAL A 78 5.68 -4.93 16.67
C VAL A 78 4.25 -5.43 16.87
N ASP A 79 3.26 -4.54 16.97
CA ASP A 79 1.87 -4.91 17.19
C ASP A 79 1.27 -5.69 16.01
N ALA A 80 1.63 -5.32 14.77
CA ALA A 80 1.19 -6.04 13.58
C ALA A 80 1.74 -7.48 13.47
N ARG A 81 2.80 -7.81 14.22
CA ARG A 81 3.43 -9.14 14.23
C ARG A 81 2.96 -10.03 15.38
N LYS A 82 2.09 -9.52 16.24
CA LYS A 82 1.46 -10.30 17.31
C LYS A 82 0.31 -11.13 16.77
N ASN A 83 0.19 -12.37 17.23
CA ASN A 83 -0.97 -13.22 16.98
C ASN A 83 -2.17 -12.78 17.84
N LYS A 84 -3.30 -13.52 17.74
CA LYS A 84 -4.52 -13.24 18.54
C LYS A 84 -4.28 -13.33 20.05
N GLN A 85 -3.25 -14.06 20.48
CA GLN A 85 -2.81 -14.20 21.88
C GLN A 85 -1.79 -13.13 22.28
N ARG A 86 -1.53 -12.14 21.41
CA ARG A 86 -0.54 -11.06 21.60
C ARG A 86 0.92 -11.52 21.68
N VAL A 87 1.23 -12.71 21.17
CA VAL A 87 2.57 -13.31 21.15
C VAL A 87 3.16 -13.22 19.74
N ILE A 88 4.48 -12.99 19.65
CA ILE A 88 5.24 -13.13 18.42
C ILE A 88 5.77 -14.57 18.37
N ASP A 89 5.24 -15.36 17.45
CA ASP A 89 5.58 -16.79 17.27
C ASP A 89 6.83 -17.01 16.42
N ASN A 90 7.19 -16.03 15.58
CA ASN A 90 8.35 -16.10 14.70
C ASN A 90 9.63 -15.63 15.40
N GLU A 91 10.55 -16.57 15.65
CA GLU A 91 11.85 -16.33 16.28
C GLU A 91 12.66 -15.20 15.60
N LYS A 92 12.68 -15.14 14.27
CA LYS A 92 13.40 -14.09 13.52
C LYS A 92 12.79 -12.70 13.72
N VAL A 93 11.46 -12.65 13.89
CA VAL A 93 10.75 -11.41 14.17
C VAL A 93 11.00 -10.99 15.61
N GLN A 94 11.00 -11.93 16.56
CA GLN A 94 11.33 -11.67 17.96
C GLN A 94 12.76 -11.13 18.11
N GLU A 95 13.73 -11.69 17.39
CA GLU A 95 15.10 -11.17 17.37
C GLU A 95 15.16 -9.73 16.86
N ALA A 96 14.42 -9.40 15.80
CA ALA A 96 14.34 -8.02 15.29
C ALA A 96 13.71 -7.07 16.33
N VAL A 97 12.68 -7.50 17.05
CA VAL A 97 12.09 -6.72 18.15
C VAL A 97 13.12 -6.46 19.25
N ASN A 98 13.88 -7.47 19.65
CA ASN A 98 14.93 -7.32 20.66
C ASN A 98 15.99 -6.30 20.20
N ARG A 99 16.39 -6.33 18.92
CA ARG A 99 17.33 -5.36 18.33
C ARG A 99 16.77 -3.94 18.32
N VAL A 100 15.49 -3.74 18.04
CA VAL A 100 14.82 -2.43 18.12
C VAL A 100 14.91 -1.86 19.54
N VAL A 101 14.59 -2.67 20.56
CA VAL A 101 14.66 -2.24 21.97
C VAL A 101 16.09 -1.85 22.34
N THR A 102 17.07 -2.69 22.02
CA THR A 102 18.49 -2.40 22.30
C THR A 102 18.98 -1.16 21.57
N LEU A 103 18.56 -0.92 20.32
CA LEU A 103 18.91 0.29 19.58
C LEU A 103 18.25 1.54 20.19
N LYS A 104 16.98 1.44 20.61
CA LYS A 104 16.25 2.53 21.26
C LYS A 104 16.90 2.92 22.59
N GLU A 105 17.36 1.95 23.38
CA GLU A 105 18.10 2.19 24.63
C GLU A 105 19.50 2.78 24.40
N ARG A 106 20.22 2.33 23.36
CA ARG A 106 21.56 2.85 23.03
C ARG A 106 21.53 4.23 22.38
N GLU A 107 20.53 4.49 21.53
CA GLU A 107 20.42 5.69 20.71
C GLU A 107 19.41 6.69 21.29
N SER A 108 18.87 6.48 22.50
CA SER A 108 17.96 7.42 23.19
C SER A 108 18.55 8.82 23.40
N PHE A 109 19.88 8.96 23.27
CA PHE A 109 20.61 10.23 23.32
C PHE A 109 20.56 11.02 21.99
N ARG A 110 20.07 10.42 20.89
CA ARG A 110 19.85 11.09 19.62
C ARG A 110 18.38 11.00 19.24
N THR A 111 17.82 12.08 18.71
CA THR A 111 16.48 12.11 18.11
C THR A 111 16.47 11.33 16.79
N MET A 112 16.75 10.03 16.86
CA MET A 112 16.67 9.14 15.71
C MET A 112 15.19 8.85 15.43
N ASN A 113 14.77 9.09 14.21
CA ASN A 113 13.43 8.75 13.74
C ASN A 113 13.18 7.23 13.93
N SER A 114 12.02 6.85 14.48
CA SER A 114 11.62 5.45 14.69
C SER A 114 11.70 4.58 13.41
N GLN A 115 11.53 5.20 12.24
CA GLN A 115 11.80 4.58 10.94
C GLN A 115 13.21 4.01 10.82
N VAL A 116 14.22 4.81 11.17
CA VAL A 116 15.64 4.45 11.00
C VAL A 116 16.04 3.34 11.96
N ILE A 117 15.49 3.36 13.18
CA ILE A 117 15.70 2.32 14.18
C ILE A 117 15.17 0.97 13.68
N LEU A 118 13.95 0.96 13.14
CA LEU A 118 13.33 -0.24 12.59
C LEU A 118 14.10 -0.79 11.38
N GLU A 119 14.51 0.09 10.45
CA GLU A 119 15.30 -0.32 9.28
C GLU A 119 16.62 -0.97 9.66
N LYS A 120 17.35 -0.39 10.63
CA LYS A 120 18.59 -0.97 11.16
C LYS A 120 18.35 -2.33 11.81
N ALA A 121 17.29 -2.47 12.61
CA ALA A 121 16.99 -3.74 13.29
C ALA A 121 16.65 -4.86 12.30
N LEU A 122 15.97 -4.52 11.21
CA LEU A 122 15.61 -5.43 10.13
C LEU A 122 16.76 -5.71 9.15
N GLY A 123 17.90 -5.02 9.28
CA GLY A 123 19.04 -5.15 8.38
C GLY A 123 18.75 -4.66 6.97
N LEU A 124 17.84 -3.68 6.82
CA LEU A 124 17.47 -3.14 5.52
C LEU A 124 18.57 -2.20 4.98
N PRO A 125 18.87 -2.24 3.67
CA PRO A 125 19.77 -1.27 3.08
C PRO A 125 19.15 0.13 3.19
N GLN A 126 19.94 1.10 3.67
CA GLN A 126 19.52 2.51 3.72
C GLN A 126 19.40 3.04 2.30
N TYR A 127 18.17 3.10 1.78
CA TYR A 127 17.87 3.78 0.53
C TYR A 127 17.24 5.13 0.84
N THR A 128 17.71 6.18 0.18
CA THR A 128 17.27 7.58 0.32
C THR A 128 15.85 7.86 -0.18
N GLY A 129 15.01 6.83 -0.35
CA GLY A 129 13.65 6.94 -0.87
C GLY A 129 12.66 6.21 0.04
N ARG A 130 11.63 6.91 0.51
CA ARG A 130 10.54 6.33 1.30
C ARG A 130 9.81 5.26 0.48
N ILE A 131 9.37 4.24 1.22
CA ILE A 131 8.58 3.06 0.85
C ILE A 131 9.45 1.88 0.43
N HIS A 132 9.43 0.80 1.22
CA HIS A 132 9.14 -0.57 0.75
C HIS A 132 8.74 -1.46 1.93
N GLY A 133 7.66 -2.24 1.76
CA GLY A 133 7.26 -3.28 2.69
C GLY A 133 8.23 -4.46 2.66
N ALA A 134 9.00 -4.63 3.73
CA ALA A 134 9.85 -5.80 3.95
C ALA A 134 9.03 -6.91 4.63
N GLY A 135 8.47 -7.81 3.83
CA GLY A 135 7.82 -9.03 4.31
C GLY A 135 8.72 -10.24 4.07
N PHE A 136 9.17 -10.90 5.14
CA PHE A 136 9.59 -12.31 5.08
C PHE A 136 8.35 -13.15 4.75
N GLY A 137 8.09 -13.36 3.46
CA GLY A 137 6.89 -14.06 2.98
C GLY A 137 6.71 -13.99 1.47
N SER A 138 7.34 -13.02 0.80
CA SER A 138 7.41 -13.00 -0.66
C SER A 138 8.86 -13.22 -1.08
N SER A 139 9.22 -14.48 -1.37
CA SER A 139 10.45 -14.77 -2.10
C SER A 139 10.33 -14.12 -3.49
N LYS A 140 10.98 -12.97 -3.67
CA LYS A 140 11.28 -12.48 -5.02
C LYS A 140 12.40 -13.38 -5.53
N GLN A 141 12.04 -14.41 -6.29
CA GLN A 141 13.00 -15.07 -7.16
C GLN A 141 13.52 -13.99 -8.11
N PHE A 142 14.75 -13.54 -7.87
CA PHE A 142 15.47 -12.72 -8.82
C PHE A 142 15.71 -13.59 -10.06
N LEU A 143 14.91 -13.41 -11.10
CA LEU A 143 15.24 -13.93 -12.41
C LEU A 143 16.52 -13.20 -12.87
N PRO A 144 17.59 -13.91 -13.23
CA PRO A 144 18.77 -13.27 -13.79
C PRO A 144 18.37 -12.63 -15.12
N GLN A 145 18.75 -11.36 -15.28
CA GLN A 145 18.59 -10.63 -16.54
C GLN A 145 19.59 -11.20 -17.55
N SER A 146 19.26 -12.34 -18.17
CA SER A 146 20.04 -12.89 -19.26
C SER A 146 19.79 -12.05 -20.52
N ALA A 147 20.81 -11.27 -20.85
CA ALA A 147 21.20 -10.73 -22.15
C ALA A 147 20.20 -10.85 -23.30
N ASN A 148 19.64 -9.72 -23.71
CA ASN A 148 19.23 -9.46 -25.09
C ASN A 148 19.50 -7.99 -25.41
N ARG A 149 20.74 -7.67 -25.76
CA ARG A 149 21.06 -6.47 -26.53
C ARG A 149 21.45 -6.93 -27.94
N LEU A 150 20.47 -6.95 -28.82
CA LEU A 150 20.70 -7.06 -30.26
C LEU A 150 21.10 -5.67 -30.76
N THR A 151 22.40 -5.41 -30.88
CA THR A 151 22.91 -4.20 -31.55
C THR A 151 22.95 -4.43 -33.05
N LYS A 152 22.26 -3.55 -33.77
CA LYS A 152 22.18 -3.45 -35.22
C LYS A 152 23.55 -3.00 -35.77
N ALA A 153 24.51 -3.92 -35.90
CA ALA A 153 25.83 -3.62 -36.48
C ALA A 153 26.45 -4.72 -37.35
N ASP A 154 25.96 -5.97 -37.34
CA ASP A 154 26.53 -7.04 -38.19
C ASP A 154 25.67 -7.34 -39.42
N ALA A 155 25.61 -6.35 -40.32
CA ALA A 155 25.20 -6.59 -41.70
C ALA A 155 26.23 -5.89 -42.61
N THR A 156 27.37 -6.54 -42.83
CA THR A 156 28.19 -6.54 -44.07
C THR A 156 29.45 -7.37 -43.78
N VAL A 157 29.69 -8.43 -44.57
CA VAL A 157 30.97 -8.85 -45.20
C VAL A 157 30.88 -10.35 -45.53
N LEU A 158 30.81 -10.58 -46.84
CA LEU A 158 30.95 -11.83 -47.64
C LEU A 158 29.85 -12.89 -47.52
#